data_AF-A0A258DUL2-F1
#
_entry.id   AF-A0A258DUL2-F1
#
_cell.length_a   1.000
_cell.length_b   1.000
_cell.length_c   1.000
_cell.angle_alpha   90.00
_cell.angle_beta   90.00
_cell.angle_gamma   90.00
#
_symmetry.space_group_name_H-M   'P 1'
#
loop_
_entity.id
_entity.type
_entity.pdbx_description
1 polymer ?
#
loop_
_entity_poly.entity_id
_entity_poly.type
_entity_poly.pdbx_seq_one_letter_code
_entity_poly.pdbx_strand_id
1 'polypeptide(L)' 'EAAARTILAQGKAPGILAMTATDARRYLGWGYLFVACSMDIRILVQGVDALHAEMTR' A
#
# COMPACT_ATOMS: atom_id res chain seq x y z
N GLU A 1 0.48 14.10 1.30
CA GLU A 1 1.68 14.87 1.71
C GLU A 1 1.48 15.69 2.99
N ALA A 2 0.49 16.60 3.06
CA ALA A 2 0.28 17.45 4.25
C ALA A 2 0.16 16.67 5.57
N ALA A 3 -0.58 15.56 5.58
CA ALA A 3 -0.70 14.69 6.76
C ALA A 3 0.65 14.12 7.24
N ALA A 4 1.50 13.65 6.31
CA ALA A 4 2.83 13.15 6.66
C ALA A 4 3.67 14.24 7.32
N ARG A 5 3.66 15.46 6.78
CA ARG A 5 4.36 16.61 7.38
C ARG A 5 3.86 16.93 8.78
N THR A 6 2.55 16.97 9.00
CA THR A 6 1.98 17.23 10.33
C THR A 6 2.38 16.16 11.35
N ILE A 7 2.31 14.89 10.98
CA ILE A 7 2.67 13.78 11.88
C ILE A 7 4.16 13.81 12.23
N LEU A 8 5.02 14.05 11.23
CA LEU A 8 6.47 14.21 11.42
C LEU A 8 6.81 15.41 12.32
N ALA A 9 6.09 16.54 12.16
CA ALA A 9 6.28 17.73 13.00
C ALA A 9 5.95 17.46 14.49
N GLN A 10 5.17 16.42 14.78
CA GLN A 10 4.88 15.96 16.15
C GLN A 10 5.88 14.90 16.64
N GLY A 11 6.96 14.61 15.88
CA GLY A 11 7.95 13.58 16.21
C GLY A 11 7.42 12.15 16.08
N LYS A 12 6.31 11.94 15.36
CA LYS A 12 5.69 10.62 15.18
C LYS A 12 5.93 10.10 13.77
N ALA A 13 5.92 8.78 13.62
CA ALA A 13 6.03 8.15 12.32
C ALA A 13 4.66 8.14 11.60
N PRO A 14 4.54 8.73 10.40
CA PRO A 14 3.35 8.59 9.57
C PRO A 14 3.28 7.22 8.88
N GLY A 15 2.08 6.64 8.93
CA GLY A 15 1.75 5.35 8.34
C GLY A 15 0.59 5.40 7.36
N ILE A 16 0.59 4.53 6.34
CA ILE A 16 -0.53 4.40 5.41
C ILE A 16 -0.59 3.00 4.78
N LEU A 17 -1.79 2.58 4.37
CA LEU A 17 -2.02 1.45 3.46
C LEU A 17 -2.07 1.95 2.02
N ALA A 18 -1.19 1.44 1.16
CA ALA A 18 -1.18 1.64 -0.28
C ALA A 18 -1.65 0.38 -0.99
N MET A 19 -2.64 0.52 -1.87
CA MET A 19 -3.22 -0.62 -2.60
C MET A 19 -2.48 -0.94 -3.90
N THR A 20 -1.51 -0.11 -4.28
CA THR A 20 -0.66 -0.29 -5.46
C THR A 20 0.79 0.08 -5.15
N ALA A 21 1.73 -0.51 -5.90
CA ALA A 21 3.15 -0.16 -5.76
C ALA A 21 3.45 1.29 -6.17
N THR A 22 2.69 1.85 -7.12
CA THR A 22 2.83 3.25 -7.53
C THR A 22 2.44 4.20 -6.41
N ASP A 23 1.33 3.92 -5.73
CA ASP A 23 0.91 4.71 -4.56
C ASP A 23 1.88 4.55 -3.40
N ALA A 24 2.37 3.34 -3.15
CA ALA A 24 3.36 3.11 -2.10
C ALA A 24 4.62 3.97 -2.31
N ARG A 25 5.18 3.98 -3.53
CA ARG A 25 6.33 4.84 -3.88
C ARG A 25 6.01 6.32 -3.73
N ARG A 26 4.84 6.76 -4.16
CA ARG A 26 4.38 8.16 -4.01
C ARG A 26 4.30 8.56 -2.54
N TYR A 27 3.76 7.69 -1.67
CA TYR A 27 3.63 7.97 -0.25
C TYR A 27 4.98 7.96 0.47
N LEU A 28 5.89 7.07 0.10
CA LEU A 28 7.28 7.14 0.56
C LEU A 28 7.91 8.50 0.20
N GLY A 29 7.71 8.97 -1.03
CA GLY A 29 8.16 10.29 -1.47
C GLY A 29 7.54 11.47 -0.70
N TRP A 30 6.36 11.28 -0.10
CA TRP A 30 5.71 12.28 0.77
C TRP A 30 6.22 12.26 2.22
N GLY A 31 7.12 11.34 2.58
CA GLY A 31 7.66 11.22 3.93
C GLY A 31 6.91 10.23 4.83
N TYR A 32 6.06 9.35 4.29
CA TYR A 32 5.55 8.21 5.06
C TYR A 32 6.68 7.25 5.42
N LEU A 33 6.78 6.87 6.69
CA LEU A 33 7.90 6.04 7.18
C LEU A 33 7.57 4.56 7.23
N PHE A 34 6.29 4.21 7.33
CA PHE A 34 5.83 2.83 7.18
C PHE A 34 4.63 2.78 6.25
N VAL A 35 4.74 1.96 5.21
CA VAL A 35 3.71 1.82 4.18
C VAL A 35 3.35 0.34 4.06
N ALA A 36 2.14 -0.03 4.44
CA ALA A 36 1.61 -1.34 4.14
C ALA A 36 1.27 -1.38 2.65
N CYS A 37 1.83 -2.34 1.89
CA CYS A 37 1.70 -2.36 0.43
C CYS A 37 0.60 -3.29 -0.10
N SER A 38 -0.07 -4.06 0.77
CA SER A 38 -1.21 -4.92 0.43
C SER A 38 -1.87 -5.48 1.71
N MET A 39 -2.87 -6.33 1.53
CA MET A 39 -3.50 -7.16 2.54
C MET A 39 -3.49 -8.62 2.09
N ASP A 40 -3.42 -9.54 3.04
CA ASP A 40 -3.50 -10.99 2.82
C ASP A 40 -4.73 -11.39 1.99
N ILE A 41 -5.92 -10.85 2.32
CA ILE A 41 -7.16 -11.14 1.60
C ILE A 41 -7.12 -10.68 0.16
N ARG A 42 -6.45 -9.55 -0.13
CA ARG A 42 -6.28 -9.06 -1.50
C ARG A 42 -5.34 -9.97 -2.29
N ILE A 43 -4.22 -10.37 -1.69
CA ILE A 43 -3.27 -11.29 -2.31
C ILE A 43 -3.97 -12.61 -2.64
N LEU A 44 -4.78 -13.13 -1.70
CA LEU A 44 -5.55 -14.35 -1.90
C LEU A 44 -6.54 -14.21 -3.07
N VAL A 45 -7.39 -13.18 -3.06
CA VAL A 45 -8.39 -12.97 -4.12
C VAL A 45 -7.72 -12.83 -5.49
N GLN A 46 -6.69 -12.00 -5.60
CA GLN A 46 -5.98 -11.79 -6.87
C GLN A 46 -5.29 -13.06 -7.38
N GLY A 47 -4.71 -13.87 -6.48
CA GLY A 47 -4.12 -15.15 -6.83
C GLY A 47 -5.14 -16.17 -7.31
N VAL A 48 -6.30 -16.25 -6.65
CA VAL A 48 -7.41 -17.15 -7.04
C VAL A 48 -8.01 -16.72 -8.37
N ASP A 49 -8.27 -15.43 -8.58
CA ASP A 49 -8.80 -14.91 -9.84
C ASP A 49 -7.85 -15.20 -11.02
N ALA A 50 -6.54 -15.00 -10.82
CA ALA A 50 -5.53 -15.30 -11.83
C ALA A 50 -5.50 -16.80 -12.18
N LEU A 51 -5.51 -17.68 -11.17
CA LEU A 51 -5.57 -19.12 -11.37
C LEU A 51 -6.85 -19.53 -12.11
N HIS A 52 -7.99 -18.98 -11.72
CA HIS A 52 -9.26 -19.27 -12.38
C HIS A 52 -9.22 -18.89 -13.87
N ALA A 53 -8.68 -17.72 -14.21
CA ALA A 53 -8.53 -17.29 -15.59
C ALA A 53 -7.58 -18.17 -16.42
N GLU A 54 -6.58 -18.81 -15.81
CA GLU A 54 -5.72 -19.80 -16.47
C GLU A 54 -6.44 -21.12 -16.73
N MET A 55 -7.26 -21.58 -15.77
CA MET A 55 -7.96 -22.86 -15.86
C MET A 55 -9.21 -22.83 -16.75
N THR A 56 -9.70 -21.64 -17.11
CA THR A 56 -10.92 -21.44 -17.91
C THR A 56 -10.66 -20.92 -19.33
N ARG A 57 -9.38 -20.79 -19.72
CA ARG A 57 -8.96 -20.60 -21.11
C ARG A 57 -8.79 -21.93 -21.81
#